data_AF-A0AAV4C4L1-F1
#
_entry.id   AF-A0AAV4C4L1-F1
#
_cell.length_a   1.000
_cell.length_b   1.000
_cell.length_c   1.000
_cell.angle_alpha   90.00
_cell.angle_beta   90.00
_cell.angle_gamma   90.00
#
_symmetry.space_group_name_H-M   'P 1'
#
loop_
_entity.id
_entity.type
_entity.pdbx_description
1 polymer ?
#
loop_
_entity_poly.entity_id
_entity_poly.type
_entity_poly.pdbx_seq_one_letter_code
_entity_poly.pdbx_strand_id
1 'polypeptide(L)'
;MTSTSFADNFWGPKNNGYFALYHNMKHGQTSTKELTDFLRESCTVEEGYSKLLAKLSKLAVNTPQVGTFGPFWGLLKSLIEKLAQLQMQLVHTWSDLIKDMVRYSEEQHKRHKQMKESEQGTLDAVQSIQQTTTALHKAKEIYHTRCHELERLKRDNASAKDIEKAEGKYKKALDEYKGLVEKFKDVRNEFEEKMIGSCH
;
A
#
# COMPACT_ATOMS: atom_id res chain seq x y z
N MET A 1 -7.74 18.30 18.41
CA MET A 1 -7.12 18.08 17.09
C MET A 1 -8.17 17.43 16.22
N THR A 2 -8.56 18.06 15.11
CA THR A 2 -9.36 17.39 14.08
C THR A 2 -8.53 16.26 13.51
N SER A 3 -9.04 15.03 13.56
CA SER A 3 -8.38 13.85 13.02
C SER A 3 -8.07 14.07 11.54
N THR A 4 -6.80 14.00 11.15
CA THR A 4 -6.39 14.08 9.75
C THR A 4 -6.84 12.82 9.00
N SER A 5 -7.62 12.98 7.94
CA SER A 5 -8.08 11.87 7.10
C SER A 5 -7.16 11.67 5.88
N PHE A 6 -7.15 10.45 5.33
CA PHE A 6 -6.59 10.22 4.00
C PHE A 6 -7.29 11.07 2.94
N ALA A 7 -8.60 11.29 3.12
CA ALA A 7 -9.41 12.16 2.28
C ALA A 7 -8.96 13.63 2.29
N ASP A 8 -8.13 14.08 3.25
CA ASP A 8 -7.64 15.45 3.29
C ASP A 8 -6.24 15.61 2.67
N ASN A 9 -5.48 14.51 2.57
CA ASN A 9 -4.03 14.56 2.36
C ASN A 9 -3.56 13.86 1.08
N PHE A 10 -4.38 13.02 0.46
CA PHE A 10 -4.01 12.23 -0.72
C PHE A 10 -4.53 12.86 -2.02
N TRP A 11 -4.34 14.17 -2.16
CA TRP A 11 -4.60 14.94 -3.37
C TRP A 11 -3.30 15.40 -4.03
N GLY A 12 -3.40 16.05 -5.19
CA GLY A 12 -2.28 16.72 -5.82
C GLY A 12 -2.41 16.81 -7.34
N PRO A 13 -1.56 17.61 -8.00
CA PRO A 13 -1.71 17.95 -9.42
C PRO A 13 -1.59 16.75 -10.37
N LYS A 14 -1.03 15.63 -9.91
CA LYS A 14 -0.90 14.38 -10.67
C LYS A 14 -2.02 13.37 -10.40
N ASN A 15 -2.90 13.64 -9.44
CA ASN A 15 -3.97 12.72 -9.01
C ASN A 15 -3.46 11.31 -8.63
N ASN A 16 -2.27 11.23 -8.02
CA ASN A 16 -1.61 9.96 -7.68
C ASN A 16 -2.00 9.40 -6.30
N GLY A 17 -2.90 10.07 -5.57
CA GLY A 17 -3.26 9.71 -4.20
C GLY A 17 -3.75 8.27 -4.07
N TYR A 18 -4.65 7.85 -4.98
CA TYR A 18 -5.16 6.48 -5.04
C TYR A 18 -4.03 5.45 -5.11
N PHE A 19 -3.06 5.65 -6.01
CA PHE A 19 -1.93 4.73 -6.17
C PHE A 19 -1.05 4.67 -4.93
N ALA A 20 -0.82 5.81 -4.26
CA ALA A 20 -0.05 5.85 -3.03
C ALA A 20 -0.74 5.05 -1.91
N LEU A 21 -2.05 5.25 -1.71
CA LEU A 21 -2.84 4.50 -0.72
C LEU A 21 -2.91 3.01 -1.05
N TYR A 22 -3.21 2.67 -2.31
CA TYR A 22 -3.27 1.28 -2.77
C TYR A 22 -1.93 0.56 -2.58
N HIS A 23 -0.82 1.21 -2.92
CA HIS A 23 0.52 0.65 -2.73
C HIS A 23 0.88 0.49 -1.25
N ASN A 24 0.54 1.48 -0.42
CA ASN A 24 0.72 1.39 1.03
C ASN A 24 -0.04 0.21 1.63
N MET A 25 -1.29 0.00 1.23
CA MET A 25 -2.07 -1.15 1.69
C MET A 25 -1.45 -2.48 1.21
N LYS A 26 -0.91 -2.54 -0.02
CA LYS A 26 -0.18 -3.72 -0.51
C LYS A 26 1.05 -4.04 0.35
N HIS A 27 1.75 -3.04 0.88
CA HIS A 27 2.90 -3.26 1.78
C HIS A 27 2.52 -3.98 3.07
N GLY A 28 1.28 -3.84 3.56
CA GLY A 28 0.81 -4.56 4.74
C GLY A 28 0.94 -6.09 4.60
N GLN A 29 0.83 -6.63 3.38
CA GLN A 29 1.06 -8.06 3.12
C GLN A 29 2.52 -8.45 3.35
N THR A 30 3.46 -7.64 2.86
CA THR A 30 4.89 -7.84 3.06
C THR A 30 5.24 -7.79 4.55
N SER A 31 4.76 -6.78 5.28
CA SER A 31 5.02 -6.65 6.71
C SER A 31 4.47 -7.83 7.52
N THR A 32 3.28 -8.33 7.17
CA THR A 32 2.69 -9.50 7.84
C THR A 32 3.53 -10.76 7.60
N LYS A 33 4.02 -10.94 6.38
CA LYS A 33 4.89 -12.07 6.03
C LYS A 33 6.23 -11.99 6.78
N GLU A 34 6.90 -10.84 6.74
CA GLU A 34 8.17 -10.62 7.42
C GLU A 34 8.05 -10.85 8.93
N LEU A 35 6.98 -10.36 9.55
CA LEU A 35 6.70 -10.63 10.96
C LEU A 35 6.50 -12.13 11.20
N THR A 36 5.71 -12.81 10.37
CA THR A 36 5.48 -14.26 10.51
C THR A 36 6.79 -15.06 10.41
N ASP A 37 7.66 -14.70 9.48
CA ASP A 37 8.96 -15.35 9.29
C ASP A 37 9.88 -15.09 10.49
N PHE A 38 9.90 -13.85 11.02
CA PHE A 38 10.61 -13.52 12.25
C PHE A 38 10.11 -14.34 13.46
N LEU A 39 8.80 -14.51 13.59
CA LEU A 39 8.23 -15.28 14.71
C LEU A 39 8.60 -16.78 14.59
N ARG A 40 8.68 -17.33 13.37
CA ARG A 40 9.14 -18.71 13.14
C ARG A 40 10.60 -18.93 13.54
N GLU A 41 11.47 -17.99 13.18
CA GLU A 41 12.88 -18.05 13.59
C GLU A 41 13.00 -17.92 15.11
N SER A 42 12.24 -17.02 15.73
CA SER A 42 12.16 -16.88 17.19
C SER A 42 11.72 -18.19 17.84
N CYS A 43 10.67 -18.83 17.33
CA CYS A 43 10.20 -20.13 17.82
C CYS A 43 11.27 -21.21 17.68
N THR A 44 12.04 -21.22 16.59
CA THR A 44 13.15 -22.16 16.37
C THR A 44 14.26 -22.00 17.41
N VAL A 45 14.59 -20.75 17.78
CA VAL A 45 15.53 -20.46 18.87
C VAL A 45 15.01 -21.01 20.21
N GLU A 46 13.74 -20.76 20.52
CA GLU A 46 13.12 -21.24 21.76
C GLU A 46 13.03 -22.79 21.83
N GLU A 47 12.79 -23.45 20.70
CA GLU A 47 12.87 -24.92 20.59
C GLU A 47 14.30 -25.44 20.81
N GLY A 48 15.30 -24.71 20.28
CA GLY A 48 16.71 -24.97 20.51
C GLY A 48 17.06 -24.91 22.00
N TYR A 49 16.61 -23.86 22.68
CA TYR A 49 16.81 -23.71 24.13
C TYR A 49 16.10 -24.82 24.92
N SER A 50 14.88 -25.18 24.55
CA SER A 50 14.15 -26.31 25.13
C SER A 50 14.94 -27.63 25.04
N LYS A 51 15.56 -27.92 23.88
CA LYS A 51 16.44 -29.08 23.69
C LYS A 51 17.69 -29.02 24.57
N LEU A 52 18.27 -27.84 24.77
CA LEU A 52 19.41 -27.65 25.66
C LEU A 52 19.04 -27.88 27.13
N LEU A 53 17.88 -27.39 27.58
CA LEU A 53 17.35 -27.67 28.92
C LEU A 53 17.10 -29.16 29.14
N ALA A 54 16.57 -29.87 28.13
CA ALA A 54 16.38 -31.31 28.20
C ALA A 54 17.72 -32.07 28.33
N LYS A 55 18.78 -31.62 27.63
CA LYS A 55 20.14 -32.18 27.80
C LYS A 55 20.69 -31.90 29.21
N LEU A 56 20.52 -30.67 29.70
CA LEU A 56 20.98 -30.27 31.04
C LEU A 56 20.27 -31.07 32.14
N SER A 57 18.97 -31.31 32.00
CA SER A 57 18.18 -32.16 32.91
C SER A 57 18.75 -33.58 32.96
N LYS A 58 19.05 -34.19 31.80
CA LYS A 58 19.67 -35.52 31.73
C LYS A 58 21.04 -35.57 32.42
N LEU A 59 21.87 -34.53 32.30
CA LEU A 59 23.16 -34.45 32.99
C LEU A 59 22.98 -34.42 34.51
N ALA A 60 22.05 -33.60 35.01
CA ALA A 60 21.74 -33.56 36.45
C ALA A 60 21.22 -34.91 36.96
N VAL A 61 20.38 -35.60 36.20
CA VAL A 61 19.86 -36.95 36.54
C VAL A 61 20.96 -38.01 36.58
N ASN A 62 21.92 -37.96 35.64
CA ASN A 62 22.99 -38.95 35.53
C ASN A 62 24.16 -38.69 36.49
N THR A 63 24.17 -37.56 37.21
CA THR A 63 25.22 -37.22 38.17
C THR A 63 25.03 -38.00 39.47
N PRO A 64 26.04 -38.73 39.98
CA PRO A 64 25.94 -39.47 41.23
C PRO A 64 25.57 -38.57 42.43
N GLN A 65 24.50 -38.93 43.13
CA GLN A 65 23.94 -38.18 44.26
C GLN A 65 24.60 -38.58 45.59
N VAL A 66 25.94 -38.60 45.62
CA VAL A 66 26.71 -39.11 46.76
C VAL A 66 27.33 -37.99 47.58
N GLY A 67 27.53 -38.24 48.88
CA GLY A 67 28.14 -37.29 49.82
C GLY A 67 27.22 -36.13 50.20
N THR A 68 27.77 -35.15 50.91
CA THR A 68 27.03 -34.01 51.46
C THR A 68 26.41 -33.09 50.40
N PHE A 69 26.83 -33.20 49.13
CA PHE A 69 26.29 -32.41 48.02
C PHE A 69 25.12 -33.07 47.27
N GLY A 70 24.78 -34.33 47.57
CA GLY A 70 23.66 -35.03 46.92
C GLY A 70 22.33 -34.24 46.89
N PRO A 71 21.87 -33.65 48.01
CA PRO A 71 20.62 -32.86 48.02
C PRO A 71 20.62 -31.66 47.05
N PHE A 72 21.78 -31.04 46.80
CA PHE A 72 21.87 -29.90 45.88
C PHE A 72 21.62 -30.30 44.43
N TRP A 73 22.09 -31.46 44.02
CA TRP A 73 21.81 -31.99 42.68
C TRP A 73 20.33 -32.33 42.50
N GLY A 74 19.67 -32.85 43.54
CA GLY A 74 18.22 -33.05 43.56
C GLY A 74 17.43 -31.74 43.39
N LEU A 75 17.84 -30.67 44.08
CA LEU A 75 17.27 -29.34 43.90
C LEU A 75 17.49 -28.81 42.46
N LEU A 76 18.72 -28.93 41.94
CA LEU A 76 19.07 -28.47 40.61
C LEU A 76 18.23 -29.17 39.53
N LYS A 77 18.03 -30.50 39.66
CA LYS A 77 17.14 -31.27 38.79
C LYS A 77 15.73 -30.68 38.77
N SER A 78 15.14 -30.42 39.94
CA SER A 78 13.79 -29.87 40.04
C SER A 78 13.68 -28.47 39.40
N LEU A 79 14.70 -27.62 39.56
CA LEU A 79 14.74 -26.31 38.95
C LEU A 79 14.80 -26.40 37.41
N ILE A 80 15.64 -27.30 36.88
CA ILE A 80 15.75 -27.50 35.43
C ILE A 80 14.44 -28.07 34.84
N GLU A 81 13.79 -29.00 35.53
CA GLU A 81 12.48 -29.54 35.09
C GLU A 81 11.40 -28.46 35.04
N LYS A 82 11.33 -27.59 36.05
CA LYS A 82 10.41 -26.44 36.05
C LYS A 82 10.71 -25.47 34.91
N LEU A 83 11.98 -25.16 34.68
CA LEU A 83 12.40 -24.28 33.58
C LEU A 83 12.06 -24.88 32.21
N ALA A 84 12.28 -26.18 32.02
CA ALA A 84 11.92 -26.89 30.80
C ALA A 84 10.40 -26.89 30.54
N GLN A 85 9.59 -27.01 31.58
CA GLN A 85 8.13 -26.91 31.47
C GLN A 85 7.69 -25.51 31.02
N LEU A 86 8.22 -24.45 31.63
CA LEU A 86 7.94 -23.07 31.23
C LEU A 86 8.36 -22.81 29.78
N GLN A 87 9.54 -23.30 29.41
CA GLN A 87 10.05 -23.18 28.05
C GLN A 87 9.16 -23.88 27.02
N MET A 88 8.67 -25.07 27.37
CA MET A 88 7.74 -25.81 26.52
C MET A 88 6.42 -25.06 26.36
N GLN A 89 5.87 -24.47 27.44
CA GLN A 89 4.67 -23.64 27.36
C GLN A 89 4.87 -22.43 26.44
N LEU A 90 6.03 -21.75 26.56
CA LEU A 90 6.39 -20.64 25.69
C LEU A 90 6.41 -21.05 24.21
N VAL A 91 7.03 -22.18 23.86
CA VAL A 91 7.05 -22.71 22.49
C VAL A 91 5.64 -22.99 21.96
N HIS A 92 4.73 -23.51 22.79
CA HIS A 92 3.33 -23.70 22.38
C HIS A 92 2.65 -22.35 22.10
N THR A 93 2.85 -21.35 22.96
CA THR A 93 2.32 -19.99 22.73
C THR A 93 2.85 -19.38 21.44
N TRP A 94 4.14 -19.51 21.16
CA TRP A 94 4.73 -19.09 19.88
C TRP A 94 4.09 -19.80 18.69
N SER A 95 3.92 -21.11 18.78
CA SER A 95 3.31 -21.91 17.72
C SER A 95 1.88 -21.49 17.42
N ASP A 96 1.08 -21.20 18.46
CA ASP A 96 -0.30 -20.74 18.29
C ASP A 96 -0.36 -19.31 17.73
N LEU A 97 0.51 -18.41 18.19
CA LEU A 97 0.65 -17.07 17.61
C LEU A 97 1.03 -17.12 16.12
N ILE A 98 1.95 -18.01 15.73
CA ILE A 98 2.33 -18.21 14.33
C ILE A 98 1.13 -18.68 13.50
N LYS A 99 0.31 -19.61 14.01
CA LYS A 99 -0.92 -20.05 13.33
C LYS A 99 -1.90 -18.90 13.12
N ASP A 100 -2.10 -18.08 14.15
CA ASP A 100 -2.98 -16.90 14.06
C ASP A 100 -2.46 -15.89 13.05
N MET A 101 -1.15 -15.65 13.01
CA MET A 101 -0.51 -14.76 12.03
C MET A 101 -0.62 -15.28 10.60
N VAL A 102 -0.47 -16.59 10.38
CA VAL A 102 -0.68 -17.21 9.07
C VAL A 102 -2.14 -17.05 8.61
N ARG A 103 -3.10 -17.34 9.50
CA ARG A 103 -4.53 -17.14 9.22
C ARG A 103 -4.84 -15.67 8.88
N TYR A 104 -4.33 -14.74 9.67
CA TYR A 104 -4.47 -13.30 9.41
C TYR A 104 -3.87 -12.91 8.05
N SER A 105 -2.70 -13.45 7.69
CA SER A 105 -2.09 -13.20 6.38
C SER A 105 -2.98 -13.66 5.22
N GLU A 106 -3.63 -14.82 5.33
CA GLU A 106 -4.55 -15.32 4.31
C GLU A 106 -5.82 -14.46 4.20
N GLU A 107 -6.39 -14.06 5.34
CA GLU A 107 -7.54 -13.16 5.41
C GLU A 107 -7.23 -11.79 4.81
N GLN A 108 -6.05 -11.22 5.14
CA GLN A 108 -5.55 -9.99 4.54
C GLN A 108 -5.41 -10.10 3.02
N HIS A 109 -4.91 -11.24 2.52
CA HIS A 109 -4.79 -11.46 1.09
C HIS A 109 -6.17 -11.47 0.40
N LYS A 110 -7.16 -12.16 0.99
CA LYS A 110 -8.55 -12.18 0.49
C LYS A 110 -9.18 -10.79 0.50
N ARG A 111 -9.03 -10.04 1.61
CA ARG A 111 -9.53 -8.66 1.73
C ARG A 111 -8.92 -7.73 0.70
N HIS A 112 -7.61 -7.82 0.46
CA HIS A 112 -6.94 -7.03 -0.56
C HIS A 112 -7.48 -7.33 -1.96
N LYS A 113 -7.76 -8.61 -2.28
CA LYS A 113 -8.34 -8.97 -3.58
C LYS A 113 -9.74 -8.35 -3.75
N GLN A 114 -10.58 -8.46 -2.71
CA GLN A 114 -11.92 -7.88 -2.71
C GLN A 114 -11.88 -6.35 -2.85
N MET A 115 -11.00 -5.68 -2.10
CA MET A 115 -10.83 -4.23 -2.20
C MET A 115 -10.41 -3.83 -3.62
N LYS A 116 -9.43 -4.51 -4.22
CA LYS A 116 -9.01 -4.20 -5.59
C LYS A 116 -10.19 -4.25 -6.59
N GLU A 117 -11.09 -5.22 -6.41
CA GLU A 117 -12.29 -5.37 -7.23
C GLU A 117 -13.34 -4.28 -6.93
N SER A 118 -13.56 -3.93 -5.65
CA SER A 118 -14.52 -2.86 -5.27
C SER A 118 -14.07 -1.47 -5.69
N GLU A 119 -12.77 -1.21 -5.66
CA GLU A 119 -12.19 0.11 -5.97
C GLU A 119 -11.86 0.31 -7.45
N GLN A 120 -12.25 -0.62 -8.32
CA GLN A 120 -12.03 -0.50 -9.76
C GLN A 120 -12.66 0.78 -10.33
N GLY A 121 -13.85 1.17 -9.86
CA GLY A 121 -14.48 2.42 -10.29
C GLY A 121 -13.70 3.67 -9.93
N THR A 122 -13.03 3.68 -8.77
CA THR A 122 -12.15 4.79 -8.37
C THR A 122 -10.88 4.83 -9.21
N LEU A 123 -10.30 3.66 -9.52
CA LEU A 123 -9.17 3.57 -10.46
C LEU A 123 -9.55 4.12 -11.84
N ASP A 124 -10.73 3.78 -12.36
CA ASP A 124 -11.21 4.26 -13.65
C ASP A 124 -11.40 5.79 -13.64
N ALA A 125 -11.96 6.35 -12.56
CA ALA A 125 -12.11 7.79 -12.38
C ALA A 125 -10.74 8.51 -12.31
N VAL A 126 -9.75 7.94 -11.60
CA VAL A 126 -8.37 8.44 -11.52
C VAL A 126 -7.73 8.47 -12.92
N GLN A 127 -7.88 7.39 -13.70
CA GLN A 127 -7.34 7.33 -15.06
C GLN A 127 -8.04 8.34 -15.98
N SER A 128 -9.37 8.48 -15.86
CA SER A 128 -10.17 9.42 -16.64
C SER A 128 -9.74 10.86 -16.39
N ILE A 129 -9.54 11.28 -15.13
CA ILE A 129 -9.08 12.64 -14.81
C ILE A 129 -7.66 12.88 -15.30
N GLN A 130 -6.75 11.92 -15.18
CA GLN A 130 -5.37 12.04 -15.68
C GLN A 130 -5.32 12.18 -17.21
N GLN A 131 -6.08 11.36 -17.93
CA GLN A 131 -6.18 11.42 -19.38
C GLN A 131 -6.82 12.72 -19.86
N THR A 132 -7.93 13.13 -19.24
CA THR A 132 -8.65 14.36 -19.59
C THR A 132 -7.81 15.59 -19.28
N THR A 133 -7.07 15.61 -18.16
CA THR A 133 -6.11 16.69 -17.84
C THR A 133 -5.04 16.83 -18.92
N THR A 134 -4.47 15.69 -19.36
CA THR A 134 -3.42 15.67 -20.39
C THR A 134 -3.97 16.15 -21.74
N ALA A 135 -5.14 15.67 -22.13
CA ALA A 135 -5.81 16.10 -23.37
C ALA A 135 -6.15 17.60 -23.33
N LEU A 136 -6.67 18.09 -22.21
CA LEU A 136 -7.01 19.49 -22.00
C LEU A 136 -5.79 20.41 -22.12
N HIS A 137 -4.65 20.01 -21.53
CA HIS A 137 -3.40 20.76 -21.63
C HIS A 137 -2.94 20.88 -23.08
N LYS A 138 -2.93 19.76 -23.81
CA LYS A 138 -2.55 19.71 -25.23
C LYS A 138 -3.49 20.56 -26.09
N ALA A 139 -4.81 20.47 -25.88
CA ALA A 139 -5.78 21.26 -26.62
C ALA A 139 -5.61 22.77 -26.38
N LYS A 140 -5.28 23.16 -25.13
CA LYS A 140 -4.97 24.55 -24.79
C LYS A 140 -3.73 25.07 -25.54
N GLU A 141 -2.66 24.28 -25.61
CA GLU A 141 -1.45 24.65 -26.36
C GLU A 141 -1.73 24.79 -27.87
N ILE A 142 -2.50 23.86 -28.45
CA ILE A 142 -2.92 23.92 -29.85
C ILE A 142 -3.77 25.18 -30.09
N TYR A 143 -4.74 25.46 -29.22
CA TYR A 143 -5.58 26.66 -29.30
C TYR A 143 -4.74 27.94 -29.30
N HIS A 144 -3.81 28.10 -28.36
CA HIS A 144 -2.91 29.26 -28.32
C HIS A 144 -2.04 29.37 -29.58
N THR A 145 -1.51 28.24 -30.07
CA THR A 145 -0.71 28.21 -31.30
C THR A 145 -1.52 28.70 -32.50
N ARG A 146 -2.78 28.26 -32.64
CA ARG A 146 -3.67 28.71 -33.73
C ARG A 146 -4.10 30.16 -33.58
N CYS A 147 -4.29 30.63 -32.36
CA CYS A 147 -4.56 32.03 -32.07
C CYS A 147 -3.40 32.93 -32.54
N HIS A 148 -2.16 32.60 -32.16
CA HIS A 148 -0.98 33.35 -32.60
C HIS A 148 -0.74 33.26 -34.12
N GLU A 149 -0.96 32.11 -34.75
CA GLU A 149 -0.87 31.96 -36.21
C GLU A 149 -1.84 32.91 -36.92
N LEU A 150 -3.09 32.98 -36.45
CA LEU A 150 -4.12 33.84 -37.00
C LEU A 150 -3.79 35.34 -36.81
N GLU A 151 -3.36 35.73 -35.62
CA GLU A 151 -2.97 37.12 -35.33
C GLU A 151 -1.77 37.57 -36.18
N ARG A 152 -0.79 36.70 -36.37
CA ARG A 152 0.37 36.97 -37.23
C ARG A 152 -0.06 37.18 -38.68
N LEU A 153 -0.89 36.29 -39.24
CA LEU A 153 -1.38 36.43 -40.62
C LEU A 153 -2.19 37.72 -40.83
N LYS A 154 -2.97 38.14 -39.81
CA LYS A 154 -3.69 39.42 -39.82
C LYS A 154 -2.75 40.62 -39.77
N ARG A 155 -1.66 40.55 -38.99
CA ARG A 155 -0.65 41.61 -38.88
C ARG A 155 0.18 41.77 -40.13
N ASP A 156 0.53 40.65 -40.77
CA ASP A 156 1.39 40.61 -41.95
C ASP A 156 0.60 40.89 -43.26
N ASN A 157 -0.68 41.25 -43.17
CA ASN A 157 -1.59 41.47 -44.30
C ASN A 157 -1.57 40.31 -45.31
N ALA A 158 -1.62 39.07 -44.81
CA ALA A 158 -1.70 37.87 -45.65
C ALA A 158 -2.98 37.87 -46.51
N SER A 159 -3.03 37.01 -47.53
CA SER A 159 -4.19 36.94 -48.42
C SER A 159 -5.47 36.58 -47.65
N ALA A 160 -6.62 37.10 -48.10
CA ALA A 160 -7.92 36.82 -47.48
C ALA A 160 -8.19 35.30 -47.38
N LYS A 161 -7.76 34.54 -48.38
CA LYS A 161 -7.86 33.08 -48.43
C LYS A 161 -7.04 32.39 -47.34
N ASP A 162 -5.83 32.88 -47.07
CA ASP A 162 -4.96 32.31 -46.03
C ASP A 162 -5.47 32.63 -44.62
N ILE A 163 -6.03 33.84 -44.44
CA ILE A 163 -6.68 34.24 -43.18
C ILE A 163 -7.91 33.37 -42.92
N GLU A 164 -8.80 33.21 -43.91
CA GLU A 164 -10.00 32.37 -43.77
C GLU A 164 -9.66 30.91 -43.40
N LYS A 165 -8.60 30.36 -44.03
CA LYS A 165 -8.09 29.01 -43.69
C LYS A 165 -7.58 28.93 -42.25
N ALA A 166 -6.89 29.97 -41.77
CA ALA A 166 -6.40 30.03 -40.39
C ALA A 166 -7.55 30.20 -39.38
N GLU A 167 -8.58 31.00 -39.71
CA GLU A 167 -9.79 31.15 -38.89
C GLU A 167 -10.53 29.83 -38.73
N GLY A 168 -10.63 29.03 -39.80
CA GLY A 168 -11.21 27.68 -39.72
C GLY A 168 -10.45 26.75 -38.77
N LYS A 169 -9.11 26.75 -38.81
CA LYS A 169 -8.27 25.97 -37.88
C LYS A 169 -8.40 26.47 -36.44
N TYR A 170 -8.40 27.78 -36.24
CA TYR A 170 -8.57 28.41 -34.94
C TYR A 170 -9.92 28.03 -34.33
N LYS A 171 -11.01 28.16 -35.09
CA LYS A 171 -12.36 27.82 -34.63
C LYS A 171 -12.45 26.36 -34.22
N LYS A 172 -11.92 25.44 -35.03
CA LYS A 172 -11.86 24.01 -34.69
C LYS A 172 -11.10 23.76 -33.38
N ALA A 173 -9.95 24.39 -33.18
CA ALA A 173 -9.15 24.24 -31.97
C ALA A 173 -9.85 24.86 -30.73
N LEU A 174 -10.56 25.98 -30.91
CA LEU A 174 -11.35 26.61 -29.85
C LEU A 174 -12.52 25.70 -29.42
N ASP A 175 -13.25 25.12 -30.38
CA ASP A 175 -14.39 24.26 -30.10
C ASP A 175 -13.94 22.96 -29.40
N GLU A 176 -12.81 22.37 -29.83
CA GLU A 176 -12.20 21.22 -29.18
C GLU A 176 -11.74 21.54 -27.74
N TYR A 177 -11.08 22.68 -27.54
CA TYR A 177 -10.64 23.10 -26.21
C TYR A 177 -11.83 23.33 -25.27
N LYS A 178 -12.89 24.02 -25.73
CA LYS A 178 -14.11 24.24 -24.95
C LYS A 178 -14.79 22.93 -24.56
N GLY A 179 -14.94 22.00 -25.50
CA GLY A 179 -15.53 20.69 -25.22
C GLY A 179 -14.74 19.90 -24.15
N LEU A 180 -13.40 20.00 -24.16
CA LEU A 180 -12.56 19.38 -23.14
C LEU A 180 -12.66 20.08 -21.77
N VAL A 181 -12.86 21.41 -21.72
CA VAL A 181 -13.11 22.13 -20.46
C VAL A 181 -14.40 21.66 -19.81
N GLU A 182 -15.47 21.51 -20.59
CA GLU A 182 -16.76 21.01 -20.10
C GLU A 182 -16.62 19.57 -19.60
N LYS A 183 -16.04 18.68 -20.41
CA LYS A 183 -15.77 17.28 -20.02
C LYS A 183 -14.92 17.19 -18.75
N PHE A 184 -13.91 18.03 -18.61
CA PHE A 184 -13.02 18.02 -17.44
C PHE A 184 -13.79 18.29 -16.15
N LYS A 185 -14.78 19.18 -16.18
CA LYS A 185 -15.61 19.49 -15.00
C LYS A 185 -16.34 18.25 -14.49
N ASP A 186 -16.96 17.49 -15.40
CA ASP A 186 -17.73 16.30 -15.04
C ASP A 186 -16.82 15.19 -14.51
N VAL A 187 -15.71 14.93 -15.22
CA VAL A 187 -14.71 13.94 -14.82
C VAL A 187 -14.06 14.29 -13.48
N ARG A 188 -13.82 15.58 -13.20
CA ARG A 188 -13.27 16.03 -11.92
C ARG A 188 -14.25 15.75 -10.77
N ASN A 189 -15.53 16.07 -10.95
CA ASN A 189 -16.52 15.84 -9.91
C ASN A 189 -16.67 14.34 -9.60
N GLU A 190 -16.70 13.49 -10.62
CA GLU A 190 -16.72 12.03 -10.45
C GLU A 190 -15.48 11.52 -9.72
N PHE A 191 -14.29 12.00 -10.12
CA PHE A 191 -13.03 11.65 -9.44
C PHE A 191 -13.03 12.06 -7.96
N GLU A 192 -13.43 13.30 -7.64
CA GLU A 192 -13.48 13.79 -6.26
C GLU A 192 -14.44 12.95 -5.40
N GLU A 193 -15.66 12.67 -5.90
CA GLU A 193 -16.65 11.85 -5.21
C GLU A 193 -16.13 10.43 -4.94
N LYS A 194 -15.59 9.77 -5.97
CA LYS A 194 -15.06 8.41 -5.86
C LYS A 194 -13.84 8.34 -4.94
N MET A 195 -12.91 9.27 -5.07
CA MET A 195 -11.69 9.31 -4.27
C MET A 195 -11.99 9.55 -2.79
N ILE A 196 -12.93 10.46 -2.46
CA ILE A 196 -13.39 10.65 -1.08
C ILE A 196 -14.03 9.37 -0.55
N GLY A 197 -14.92 8.74 -1.34
CA GLY A 197 -15.58 7.49 -0.98
C GLY A 197 -14.59 6.36 -0.66
N SER A 198 -13.52 6.23 -1.44
CA SER A 198 -12.47 5.21 -1.24
C SER A 198 -11.49 5.51 -0.10
N CYS A 199 -11.50 6.74 0.44
CA CYS A 199 -10.61 7.13 1.55
C CYS A 199 -11.22 6.86 2.93
N HIS A 200 -12.46 6.38 3.01
CA HIS A 200 -13.19 6.05 4.24
C HIS A 200 -13.27 4.53 4.44
#